data_AF-A0A953QUY0-F1
#
_entry.id   AF-A0A953QUY0-F1
#
_cell.length_a   1.000
_cell.length_b   1.000
_cell.length_c   1.000
_cell.angle_alpha   90.00
_cell.angle_beta   90.00
_cell.angle_gamma   90.00
#
_symmetry.space_group_name_H-M   'P 1'
#
loop_
_entity.id
_entity.type
_entity.pdbx_description
1 polymer ?
#
loop_
_entity_poly.entity_id
_entity_poly.type
_entity_poly.pdbx_seq_one_letter_code
_entity_poly.pdbx_strand_id
1 'polypeptide(L)'
;MHGFAADEMMPPIRWIADAVTILRSTPMDWTRLVNLARDLHVTISLGASLSFLRTTFPTPIPEEVVEELKAVRVDHAERRYFETLVHRNSGWREVLAYNLAMEFEVQDGSVLFPVLSVRNEWGTKVLWTTDTGTEWHGRKGPPGRYRVIAWIPPNFLAAGAMTVSAAVHSFLPRTEHFCEVDAVGFQAVDTLGAGTARGYFTGHIGAAIRPKLEWTVEYEAGVTGTNPARMSAPRSDRAV
;
A
#
# COMPACT_ATOMS: atom_id res chain seq x y z
N MET A 1 -6.84 -10.18 -35.15
CA MET A 1 -6.50 -8.75 -35.29
C MET A 1 -6.51 -8.16 -33.89
N HIS A 2 -5.34 -7.79 -33.37
CA HIS A 2 -5.15 -7.31 -32.00
C HIS A 2 -5.75 -5.92 -31.81
N GLY A 3 -6.38 -5.66 -30.66
CA GLY A 3 -6.84 -4.31 -30.31
C GLY A 3 -7.55 -4.27 -28.96
N PHE A 4 -6.82 -3.76 -27.96
CA PHE A 4 -7.28 -3.24 -26.68
C PHE A 4 -7.94 -4.22 -25.69
N ALA A 5 -7.11 -4.89 -24.90
CA ALA A 5 -7.49 -5.31 -23.56
C ALA A 5 -7.41 -4.09 -22.64
N ALA A 6 -8.55 -3.60 -22.16
CA ALA A 6 -8.66 -2.58 -21.13
C ALA A 6 -8.39 -3.17 -19.73
N ASP A 7 -7.29 -3.94 -19.59
CA ASP A 7 -6.93 -4.65 -18.36
C ASP A 7 -5.53 -4.27 -17.84
N GLU A 8 -4.91 -3.23 -18.40
CA GLU A 8 -3.78 -2.55 -17.76
C GLU A 8 -4.28 -1.55 -16.71
N MET A 9 -4.95 -2.08 -15.70
CA MET A 9 -5.19 -1.35 -14.45
C MET A 9 -3.84 -1.27 -13.72
N MET A 10 -3.05 -0.24 -14.02
CA MET A 10 -1.78 0.04 -13.35
C MET A 10 -1.93 -0.09 -11.81
N PRO A 11 -1.03 -0.81 -11.11
CA PRO A 11 -0.99 -0.80 -9.66
C PRO A 11 -0.85 0.63 -9.14
N PRO A 12 -1.74 1.13 -8.27
CA PRO A 12 -1.84 2.57 -8.00
C PRO A 12 -0.73 3.15 -7.12
N ILE A 13 0.39 2.44 -6.88
CA ILE A 13 1.55 2.98 -6.14
C ILE A 13 2.90 2.76 -6.86
N ARG A 14 2.94 2.20 -8.08
CA ARG A 14 4.19 2.25 -8.87
C ARG A 14 4.57 3.66 -9.27
N TRP A 15 3.59 4.56 -9.40
CA TRP A 15 3.84 5.90 -9.91
C TRP A 15 4.85 6.70 -9.06
N ILE A 16 4.88 6.55 -7.73
CA ILE A 16 5.85 7.28 -6.88
C ILE A 16 7.27 6.78 -7.15
N ALA A 17 7.47 5.46 -7.09
CA ALA A 17 8.78 4.85 -7.30
C ALA A 17 9.27 5.08 -8.73
N ASP A 18 8.40 4.92 -9.72
CA ASP A 18 8.70 5.14 -11.13
C ASP A 18 8.98 6.61 -11.40
N ALA A 19 8.15 7.53 -10.89
CA ALA A 19 8.38 8.96 -11.03
C ALA A 19 9.70 9.39 -10.40
N VAL A 20 10.00 9.00 -9.15
CA VAL A 20 11.29 9.32 -8.51
C VAL A 20 12.46 8.71 -9.30
N THR A 21 12.30 7.52 -9.86
CA THR A 21 13.33 6.87 -10.69
C THR A 21 13.56 7.65 -11.98
N ILE A 22 12.50 7.98 -12.72
CA ILE A 22 12.56 8.77 -13.96
C ILE A 22 13.18 10.15 -13.70
N LEU A 23 12.73 10.83 -12.65
CA LEU A 23 13.22 12.16 -12.27
C LEU A 23 14.72 12.18 -11.98
N ARG A 24 15.30 11.06 -11.54
CA ARG A 24 16.72 10.95 -11.23
C ARG A 24 17.56 10.47 -12.39
N SER A 25 17.00 9.64 -13.26
CA SER A 25 17.74 8.97 -14.34
C SER A 25 17.67 9.71 -15.66
N THR A 26 16.65 10.56 -15.85
CA THR A 26 16.32 11.15 -17.15
C THR A 26 16.22 12.68 -17.03
N PRO A 27 16.88 13.44 -17.93
CA PRO A 27 16.68 14.88 -17.99
C PRO A 27 15.24 15.19 -18.42
N MET A 28 14.57 16.06 -17.66
CA MET A 28 13.16 16.39 -17.84
C MET A 28 12.96 17.73 -18.53
N ASP A 29 12.12 17.74 -19.59
CA ASP A 29 11.60 18.96 -20.19
C ASP A 29 10.34 19.41 -19.43
N TRP A 30 10.54 20.29 -18.46
CA TRP A 30 9.49 20.79 -17.59
C TRP A 30 8.46 21.65 -18.32
N THR A 31 8.90 22.45 -19.29
CA THR A 31 8.02 23.30 -20.10
C THR A 31 7.03 22.43 -20.88
N ARG A 32 7.53 21.35 -21.50
CA ARG A 32 6.67 20.40 -22.20
C ARG A 32 5.69 19.70 -21.26
N LEU A 33 6.14 19.29 -20.07
CA LEU A 33 5.28 18.62 -19.09
C LEU A 33 4.12 19.53 -18.63
N VAL A 34 4.40 20.81 -18.36
CA VAL A 34 3.37 21.78 -17.98
C VAL A 34 2.35 22.00 -19.10
N ASN A 35 2.81 22.13 -20.35
CA ASN A 35 1.90 22.29 -21.49
C ASN A 35 1.00 21.05 -21.67
N LEU A 36 1.57 19.84 -21.57
CA LEU A 36 0.77 18.61 -21.62
C LEU A 36 -0.24 18.52 -20.48
N ALA A 37 0.10 18.95 -19.27
CA ALA A 37 -0.81 18.94 -18.14
C ALA A 37 -2.02 19.87 -18.34
N ARG A 38 -1.81 21.01 -19.02
CA ARG A 38 -2.88 21.93 -19.42
C ARG A 38 -3.76 21.32 -20.49
N ASP A 39 -3.16 20.80 -21.56
CA ASP A 39 -3.89 20.21 -22.69
C ASP A 39 -4.72 18.99 -22.28
N LEU A 40 -4.25 18.24 -21.28
CA LEU A 40 -4.90 17.04 -20.75
C LEU A 40 -5.79 17.31 -19.52
N HIS A 41 -5.91 18.56 -19.06
CA HIS A 41 -6.72 18.93 -17.89
C HIS A 41 -6.37 18.11 -16.61
N VAL A 42 -5.06 17.97 -16.33
CA VAL A 42 -4.53 17.26 -15.14
C VAL A 42 -3.57 18.12 -14.31
N THR A 43 -3.70 19.44 -14.44
CA THR A 43 -2.84 20.45 -13.80
C THR A 43 -2.90 20.38 -12.27
N ILE A 44 -4.08 20.23 -11.67
CA ILE A 44 -4.26 20.12 -10.20
C ILE A 44 -3.61 18.83 -9.68
N SER A 45 -3.93 17.70 -10.32
CA SER A 45 -3.42 16.39 -9.90
C SER A 45 -1.91 16.30 -10.03
N LEU A 46 -1.36 16.77 -11.15
CA LEU A 46 0.08 16.81 -11.36
C LEU A 46 0.77 17.78 -10.40
N GLY A 47 0.22 18.98 -10.19
CA GLY A 47 0.77 19.96 -9.24
C GLY A 47 0.81 19.42 -7.82
N ALA A 48 -0.27 18.78 -7.35
CA ALA A 48 -0.31 18.12 -6.05
C ALA A 48 0.71 16.97 -5.94
N SER A 49 0.82 16.15 -6.99
CA SER A 49 1.74 15.01 -7.04
C SER A 49 3.21 15.45 -7.05
N LEU A 50 3.58 16.43 -7.87
CA LEU A 50 4.94 16.98 -7.92
C LEU A 50 5.30 17.73 -6.64
N SER A 51 4.35 18.46 -6.05
CA SER A 51 4.53 19.09 -4.75
C SER A 51 4.84 18.04 -3.68
N PHE A 52 4.05 16.95 -3.62
CA PHE A 52 4.30 15.84 -2.70
C PHE A 52 5.68 15.23 -2.93
N LEU A 53 6.02 14.87 -4.17
CA LEU A 53 7.31 14.28 -4.50
C LEU A 53 8.49 15.18 -4.09
N ARG A 54 8.40 16.49 -4.36
CA ARG A 54 9.41 17.48 -3.98
C ARG A 54 9.57 17.60 -2.47
N THR A 55 8.47 17.60 -1.72
CA THR A 55 8.51 17.76 -0.25
C THR A 55 8.91 16.49 0.49
N THR A 56 8.62 15.31 -0.07
CA THR A 56 8.81 14.02 0.60
C THR A 56 10.10 13.32 0.19
N PHE A 57 10.62 13.59 -1.01
CA PHE A 57 11.81 12.92 -1.55
C PHE A 57 12.82 13.93 -2.09
N PRO A 58 14.14 13.65 -2.00
CA PRO A 58 15.16 14.47 -2.64
C PRO A 58 15.09 14.23 -4.16
N THR A 59 14.33 15.09 -4.83
CA THR A 59 14.05 15.05 -6.27
C THR A 59 14.45 16.39 -6.91
N PRO A 60 14.89 16.41 -8.18
CA PRO A 60 15.33 17.62 -8.87
C PRO A 60 14.15 18.42 -9.46
N ILE A 61 12.97 18.37 -8.83
CA ILE A 61 11.78 19.09 -9.32
C ILE A 61 11.97 20.59 -9.01
N PRO A 62 12.01 21.48 -10.02
CA PRO A 62 12.15 22.91 -9.79
C PRO A 62 10.92 23.49 -9.10
N GLU A 63 11.12 24.48 -8.23
CA GLU A 63 10.03 25.12 -7.48
C GLU A 63 9.10 25.89 -8.40
N GLU A 64 9.68 26.57 -9.40
CA GLU A 64 8.95 27.36 -10.39
C GLU A 64 7.91 26.53 -11.15
N VAL A 65 8.18 25.24 -11.40
CA VAL A 65 7.25 24.34 -12.10
C VAL A 65 6.02 24.05 -11.24
N VAL A 66 6.22 23.81 -9.95
CA VAL A 66 5.13 23.54 -9.00
C VAL A 66 4.27 24.80 -8.83
N GLU A 67 4.91 25.96 -8.71
CA GLU A 67 4.20 27.24 -8.59
C GLU A 67 3.47 27.61 -9.88
N GLU A 68 4.05 27.34 -11.06
CA GLU A 68 3.38 27.53 -12.34
C GLU A 68 2.12 26.66 -12.43
N LEU A 69 2.20 25.37 -12.11
CA LEU A 69 1.03 24.47 -12.12
C LEU A 69 -0.06 24.92 -11.14
N LYS A 70 0.30 25.42 -9.96
CA LYS A 70 -0.66 25.97 -9.00
C LYS A 70 -1.29 27.29 -9.45
N ALA A 71 -0.58 28.09 -10.24
CA ALA A 71 -1.04 29.40 -10.72
C ALA A 71 -1.95 29.31 -11.96
N VAL A 72 -1.95 28.18 -12.67
CA VAL A 72 -2.85 27.98 -13.82
C VAL A 72 -4.31 28.09 -13.39
N ARG A 73 -5.09 28.91 -14.11
CA ARG A 73 -6.54 28.92 -13.96
C ARG A 73 -7.11 27.61 -14.49
N VAL A 74 -7.54 26.77 -13.56
CA VAL A 74 -8.11 25.46 -13.84
C VAL A 74 -9.60 25.61 -14.16
N ASP A 75 -10.11 24.83 -15.10
CA ASP A 75 -11.54 24.78 -15.37
C ASP A 75 -12.33 24.12 -14.21
N HIS A 76 -13.65 24.29 -14.24
CA HIS A 76 -14.54 23.76 -13.21
C HIS A 76 -14.64 22.23 -13.21
N ALA A 77 -14.45 21.57 -14.37
CA ALA A 77 -14.59 20.13 -14.51
C ALA A 77 -13.41 19.39 -13.87
N GLU A 78 -12.18 19.85 -14.12
CA GLU A 78 -10.97 19.33 -13.51
C GLU A 78 -10.98 19.52 -12.00
N ARG A 79 -11.38 20.71 -11.53
CA ARG A 79 -11.52 20.99 -10.08
C ARG A 79 -12.49 20.04 -9.40
N ARG A 80 -13.68 19.85 -9.97
CA ARG A 80 -14.70 18.93 -9.44
C ARG A 80 -14.22 17.48 -9.45
N TYR A 81 -13.51 17.07 -10.50
CA TYR A 81 -12.93 15.73 -10.61
C TYR A 81 -11.89 15.49 -9.51
N PHE A 82 -10.96 16.44 -9.33
CA PHE A 82 -9.94 16.36 -8.28
C PHE A 82 -10.55 16.38 -6.86
N GLU A 83 -11.52 17.26 -6.60
CA GLU A 83 -12.22 17.31 -5.30
C GLU A 83 -12.93 15.97 -5.00
N THR A 84 -13.51 15.32 -6.00
CA THR A 84 -14.12 13.98 -5.85
C THR A 84 -13.09 12.91 -5.49
N LEU A 85 -11.88 13.00 -6.06
CA LEU A 85 -10.77 12.08 -5.76
C LEU A 85 -10.20 12.29 -4.35
N VAL A 86 -10.11 13.54 -3.89
CA VAL A 86 -9.48 13.89 -2.60
C VAL A 86 -10.45 13.78 -1.41
N HIS A 87 -11.74 14.12 -1.58
CA HIS A 87 -12.72 14.07 -0.48
C HIS A 87 -13.17 12.67 -0.08
N ARG A 88 -12.73 11.63 -0.78
CA ARG A 88 -12.92 10.24 -0.34
C ARG A 88 -11.98 9.83 0.80
N ASN A 89 -11.08 10.71 1.27
CA ASN A 89 -9.99 10.35 2.19
C ASN A 89 -9.67 11.35 3.33
N SER A 90 -10.58 12.24 3.74
CA SER A 90 -10.30 13.23 4.81
C SER A 90 -10.55 12.71 6.24
N GLY A 91 -10.16 11.47 6.54
CA GLY A 91 -10.38 10.86 7.86
C GLY A 91 -9.47 9.68 8.14
N TRP A 92 -8.16 9.81 7.92
CA TRP A 92 -7.19 8.76 8.25
C TRP A 92 -7.07 8.59 9.77
N ARG A 93 -7.92 7.75 10.35
CA ARG A 93 -7.63 7.10 11.64
C ARG A 93 -6.71 5.92 11.36
N GLU A 94 -5.76 5.69 12.26
CA GLU A 94 -4.98 4.46 12.30
C GLU A 94 -5.96 3.27 12.24
N VAL A 95 -5.91 2.48 11.16
CA VAL A 95 -6.77 1.32 10.99
C VAL A 95 -6.26 0.26 11.96
N LEU A 96 -6.84 0.22 13.16
CA LEU A 96 -6.46 -0.73 14.22
C LEU A 96 -6.74 -2.18 13.81
N ALA A 97 -7.76 -2.40 12.97
CA ALA A 97 -8.03 -3.60 12.19
C ALA A 97 -9.10 -3.27 11.14
N TYR A 98 -9.13 -3.99 10.03
CA TYR A 98 -10.26 -3.96 9.11
C TYR A 98 -10.89 -5.35 9.02
N ASN A 99 -12.15 -5.42 8.60
CA ASN A 99 -12.87 -6.67 8.52
C ASN A 99 -13.46 -6.89 7.13
N LEU A 100 -13.60 -8.17 6.79
CA LEU A 100 -14.35 -8.63 5.65
C LEU A 100 -15.61 -9.31 6.18
N ALA A 101 -16.77 -8.81 5.79
CA ALA A 101 -18.06 -9.35 6.20
C ALA A 101 -18.77 -9.98 5.00
N MET A 102 -19.35 -11.17 5.23
CA MET A 102 -20.20 -11.86 4.27
C MET A 102 -21.54 -12.14 4.95
N GLU A 103 -22.62 -11.86 4.24
CA GLU A 103 -23.99 -12.17 4.66
C GLU A 103 -24.58 -13.21 3.73
N PHE A 104 -25.22 -14.23 4.28
CA PHE A 104 -25.87 -15.30 3.51
C PHE A 104 -27.06 -15.87 4.26
N GLU A 105 -27.94 -16.55 3.52
CA GLU A 105 -29.13 -17.20 4.06
C GLU A 105 -28.96 -18.72 4.02
N VAL A 106 -29.30 -19.36 5.12
CA VAL A 106 -29.22 -20.82 5.32
C VAL A 106 -30.64 -21.36 5.28
N GLN A 107 -30.90 -22.26 4.35
CA GLN A 107 -32.21 -22.91 4.19
C GLN A 107 -32.26 -24.30 4.83
N ASP A 108 -31.12 -24.95 4.97
CA ASP A 108 -30.99 -26.31 5.50
C ASP A 108 -30.04 -26.38 6.71
N GLY A 109 -30.04 -27.51 7.41
CA GLY A 109 -29.19 -27.73 8.58
C GLY A 109 -27.82 -28.32 8.24
N SER A 110 -27.18 -27.92 7.14
CA SER A 110 -25.83 -28.40 6.79
C SER A 110 -24.75 -27.80 7.71
N VAL A 111 -23.63 -28.51 7.85
CA VAL A 111 -22.43 -27.92 8.48
C VAL A 111 -21.73 -27.07 7.43
N LEU A 112 -21.74 -25.76 7.62
CA LEU A 112 -21.26 -24.79 6.65
C LEU A 112 -19.86 -24.27 7.00
N PHE A 113 -19.08 -24.00 5.95
CA PHE A 113 -17.74 -23.46 6.00
C PHE A 113 -17.71 -22.21 5.12
N PRO A 114 -17.95 -21.03 5.71
CA PRO A 114 -17.83 -19.77 5.00
C PRO A 114 -16.35 -19.49 4.72
N VAL A 115 -16.04 -19.18 3.47
CA VAL A 115 -14.69 -18.93 2.99
C VAL A 115 -14.59 -17.49 2.49
N LEU A 116 -13.54 -16.81 2.91
CA LEU A 116 -13.09 -15.55 2.34
C LEU A 116 -11.69 -15.74 1.79
N SER A 117 -11.43 -15.26 0.57
CA SER A 117 -10.08 -15.27 0.00
C SER A 117 -9.74 -13.94 -0.62
N VAL A 118 -8.47 -13.54 -0.52
CA VAL A 118 -7.96 -12.29 -1.07
C VAL A 118 -6.91 -12.62 -2.12
N ARG A 119 -7.01 -11.95 -3.27
CA ARG A 119 -6.05 -12.03 -4.37
C ARG A 119 -5.44 -10.65 -4.59
N ASN A 120 -4.16 -10.61 -4.93
CA ASN A 120 -3.50 -9.36 -5.33
C ASN A 120 -3.61 -9.13 -6.85
N GLU A 121 -3.14 -7.96 -7.29
CA GLU A 121 -3.10 -7.52 -8.69
C GLU A 121 -2.39 -8.47 -9.68
N TRP A 122 -1.49 -9.34 -9.20
CA TRP A 122 -0.85 -10.36 -10.05
C TRP A 122 -1.63 -11.67 -10.13
N GLY A 123 -2.84 -11.67 -9.58
CA GLY A 123 -3.64 -12.86 -9.47
C GLY A 123 -3.15 -13.84 -8.40
N THR A 124 -2.21 -13.47 -7.53
CA THR A 124 -1.74 -14.37 -6.46
C THR A 124 -2.74 -14.36 -5.30
N LYS A 125 -3.18 -15.55 -4.85
CA LYS A 125 -4.01 -15.66 -3.64
C LYS A 125 -3.14 -15.42 -2.40
N VAL A 126 -3.32 -14.26 -1.77
CA VAL A 126 -2.53 -13.82 -0.60
C VAL A 126 -3.18 -14.22 0.73
N LEU A 127 -4.48 -14.49 0.73
CA LEU A 127 -5.22 -15.00 1.89
C LEU A 127 -6.27 -16.01 1.43
N TRP A 128 -6.40 -17.09 2.19
CA TRP A 128 -7.56 -17.98 2.21
C TRP A 128 -7.91 -18.24 3.66
N THR A 129 -9.16 -18.04 4.04
CA THR A 129 -9.59 -18.24 5.43
C THR A 129 -11.02 -18.77 5.48
N THR A 130 -11.32 -19.48 6.55
CA THR A 130 -12.66 -19.94 6.91
C THR A 130 -12.89 -19.64 8.39
N ASP A 131 -14.15 -19.63 8.84
CA ASP A 131 -14.42 -19.64 10.27
C ASP A 131 -13.76 -20.87 10.92
N THR A 132 -12.95 -20.63 11.95
CA THR A 132 -12.33 -21.65 12.82
C THR A 132 -12.51 -21.33 14.30
N GLY A 133 -13.19 -20.23 14.64
CA GLY A 133 -13.15 -19.65 15.98
C GLY A 133 -14.51 -19.31 16.58
N THR A 134 -15.58 -19.31 15.78
CA THR A 134 -16.93 -19.06 16.32
C THR A 134 -17.58 -20.34 16.84
N GLU A 135 -18.64 -20.19 17.62
CA GLU A 135 -19.45 -21.31 18.11
C GLU A 135 -20.13 -22.12 16.99
N TRP A 136 -20.24 -21.55 15.79
CA TRP A 136 -20.85 -22.18 14.61
C TRP A 136 -19.89 -23.08 13.84
N HIS A 137 -18.58 -22.98 14.11
CA HIS A 137 -17.58 -23.80 13.44
C HIS A 137 -17.86 -25.29 13.63
N GLY A 138 -17.97 -26.03 12.52
CA GLY A 138 -18.22 -27.47 12.54
C GLY A 138 -19.61 -27.87 13.04
N ARG A 139 -20.56 -26.92 13.21
CA ARG A 139 -21.92 -27.18 13.67
C ARG A 139 -22.96 -26.96 12.58
N LYS A 140 -24.07 -27.66 12.71
CA LYS A 140 -25.27 -27.41 11.90
C LYS A 140 -25.95 -26.16 12.43
N GLY A 141 -26.04 -25.13 11.60
CA GLY A 141 -26.78 -23.91 11.92
C GLY A 141 -28.29 -24.10 11.70
N PRO A 142 -29.19 -23.49 12.51
CA PRO A 142 -30.60 -23.39 12.15
C PRO A 142 -30.79 -22.57 10.87
N PRO A 143 -31.88 -22.78 10.11
CA PRO A 143 -32.23 -21.91 8.99
C PRO A 143 -32.34 -20.45 9.42
N GLY A 144 -31.86 -19.52 8.59
CA GLY A 144 -31.85 -18.10 8.90
C GLY A 144 -30.74 -17.33 8.21
N ARG A 145 -30.60 -16.05 8.56
CA ARG A 145 -29.56 -15.16 8.03
C ARG A 145 -28.33 -15.18 8.91
N TYR A 146 -27.18 -15.39 8.28
CA TYR A 146 -25.88 -15.42 8.91
C TYR A 146 -25.06 -14.26 8.41
N ARG A 147 -24.33 -13.63 9.33
CA ARG A 147 -23.30 -12.65 9.02
C ARG A 147 -22.01 -13.14 9.63
N VAL A 148 -21.02 -13.41 8.79
CA VAL A 148 -19.70 -13.86 9.21
C VAL A 148 -18.70 -12.74 8.96
N ILE A 149 -17.85 -12.47 9.94
CA ILE A 149 -16.91 -11.35 9.93
C ILE A 149 -15.51 -11.90 10.19
N ALA A 150 -14.63 -11.80 9.20
CA ALA A 150 -13.21 -12.10 9.35
C ALA A 150 -12.46 -10.80 9.65
N TRP A 151 -11.81 -10.74 10.81
CA TRP A 151 -10.94 -9.62 11.18
C TRP A 151 -9.53 -9.86 10.64
N ILE A 152 -9.01 -8.90 9.88
CA ILE A 152 -7.66 -8.96 9.31
C ILE A 152 -6.75 -8.05 10.14
N PRO A 153 -5.60 -8.56 10.61
CA PRO A 153 -4.64 -7.75 11.35
C PRO A 153 -4.18 -6.52 10.56
N PRO A 154 -3.90 -5.40 11.23
CA PRO A 154 -3.30 -4.24 10.58
C PRO A 154 -1.91 -4.61 10.05
N ASN A 155 -1.47 -3.91 9.01
CA ASN A 155 -0.21 -4.21 8.33
C ASN A 155 -0.10 -5.66 7.82
N PHE A 156 -1.18 -6.38 7.53
CA PHE A 156 -1.05 -7.77 7.06
C PHE A 156 -0.72 -7.87 5.55
N LEU A 157 -1.43 -7.10 4.71
CA LEU A 157 -1.28 -7.18 3.26
C LEU A 157 -0.15 -6.28 2.76
N ALA A 158 0.53 -6.70 1.71
CA ALA A 158 1.41 -5.80 0.95
C ALA A 158 0.58 -4.75 0.19
N ALA A 159 1.14 -3.56 -0.04
CA ALA A 159 0.48 -2.57 -0.90
C ALA A 159 0.23 -3.11 -2.31
N GLY A 160 -0.94 -2.79 -2.85
CA GLY A 160 -1.40 -3.29 -4.15
C GLY A 160 -2.92 -3.34 -4.23
N ALA A 161 -3.43 -3.52 -5.44
CA ALA A 161 -4.85 -3.77 -5.65
C ALA A 161 -5.20 -5.17 -5.15
N MET A 162 -6.33 -5.29 -4.46
CA MET A 162 -6.80 -6.51 -3.85
C MET A 162 -8.23 -6.81 -4.28
N THR A 163 -8.54 -8.07 -4.55
CA THR A 163 -9.91 -8.55 -4.75
C THR A 163 -10.26 -9.61 -3.72
N VAL A 164 -11.52 -9.62 -3.28
CA VAL A 164 -12.06 -10.55 -2.29
C VAL A 164 -13.07 -11.45 -2.97
N SER A 165 -12.91 -12.75 -2.82
CA SER A 165 -13.92 -13.74 -3.18
C SER A 165 -14.57 -14.32 -1.93
N ALA A 166 -15.87 -14.58 -2.00
CA ALA A 166 -16.71 -15.05 -0.91
C ALA A 166 -17.40 -16.36 -1.33
N ALA A 167 -17.30 -17.40 -0.52
CA ALA A 167 -17.89 -18.69 -0.82
C ALA A 167 -18.44 -19.37 0.44
N VAL A 168 -19.38 -20.30 0.27
CA VAL A 168 -19.84 -21.18 1.35
C VAL A 168 -19.84 -22.62 0.86
N HIS A 169 -19.18 -23.49 1.62
CA HIS A 169 -19.12 -24.92 1.34
C HIS A 169 -19.70 -25.74 2.49
N SER A 170 -20.11 -26.97 2.20
CA SER A 170 -20.27 -28.05 3.18
C SER A 170 -19.33 -29.19 2.83
N PHE A 171 -18.94 -30.02 3.81
CA PHE A 171 -18.03 -31.16 3.58
C PHE A 171 -18.72 -32.53 3.52
N LEU A 172 -19.90 -32.67 4.14
CA LEU A 172 -20.61 -33.95 4.21
C LEU A 172 -22.13 -33.76 4.01
N PRO A 173 -22.63 -33.89 2.76
CA PRO A 173 -21.88 -34.09 1.51
C PRO A 173 -21.04 -32.87 1.13
N ARG A 174 -20.01 -33.05 0.29
CA ARG A 174 -19.20 -31.94 -0.20
C ARG A 174 -19.98 -31.14 -1.23
N THR A 175 -20.41 -29.94 -0.86
CA THR A 175 -21.21 -29.08 -1.74
C THR A 175 -20.65 -27.66 -1.70
N GLU A 176 -20.51 -27.02 -2.86
CA GLU A 176 -20.35 -25.57 -2.96
C GLU A 176 -21.74 -24.96 -3.07
N HIS A 177 -22.19 -24.26 -2.04
CA HIS A 177 -23.51 -23.64 -2.03
C HIS A 177 -23.53 -22.37 -2.89
N PHE A 178 -22.45 -21.59 -2.83
CA PHE A 178 -22.14 -20.51 -3.77
C PHE A 178 -20.65 -20.17 -3.72
N CYS A 179 -20.18 -19.51 -4.76
CA CYS A 179 -18.84 -18.93 -4.85
C CYS A 179 -18.91 -17.65 -5.70
N GLU A 180 -18.88 -16.50 -5.03
CA GLU A 180 -18.81 -15.19 -5.67
C GLU A 180 -17.35 -14.75 -5.78
N VAL A 181 -16.82 -14.80 -7.00
CA VAL A 181 -15.43 -14.45 -7.31
C VAL A 181 -15.29 -12.94 -7.47
N ASP A 182 -14.24 -12.38 -6.90
CA ASP A 182 -13.90 -10.94 -6.98
C ASP A 182 -15.07 -10.00 -6.61
N ALA A 183 -15.89 -10.44 -5.64
CA ALA A 183 -17.08 -9.73 -5.16
C ALA A 183 -16.80 -8.31 -4.63
N VAL A 184 -15.61 -8.06 -4.08
CA VAL A 184 -15.19 -6.73 -3.60
C VAL A 184 -13.75 -6.44 -3.99
N GLY A 185 -13.48 -5.25 -4.51
CA GLY A 185 -12.13 -4.74 -4.74
C GLY A 185 -11.76 -3.62 -3.76
N PHE A 186 -10.51 -3.60 -3.29
CA PHE A 186 -9.97 -2.51 -2.48
C PHE A 186 -8.48 -2.31 -2.71
N GLN A 187 -7.95 -1.18 -2.24
CA GLN A 187 -6.53 -0.85 -2.33
C GLN A 187 -5.85 -0.99 -0.96
N ALA A 188 -4.81 -1.80 -0.89
CA ALA A 188 -3.86 -1.74 0.22
C ALA A 188 -2.82 -0.65 -0.07
N VAL A 189 -2.62 0.27 0.87
CA VAL A 189 -1.69 1.40 0.77
C VAL A 189 -0.66 1.30 1.88
N ASP A 190 0.60 1.51 1.54
CA ASP A 190 1.67 1.67 2.52
C ASP A 190 1.95 3.15 2.79
N THR A 191 2.33 3.43 4.02
CA THR A 191 2.96 4.69 4.41
C THR A 191 4.41 4.45 4.78
N LEU A 192 5.28 5.42 4.48
CA LEU A 192 6.64 5.44 5.01
C LEU A 192 6.62 6.03 6.42
N GLY A 193 7.53 5.57 7.27
CA GLY A 193 7.74 6.17 8.58
C GLY A 193 8.06 5.17 9.68
N ALA A 194 8.60 5.69 10.78
CA ALA A 194 8.78 4.94 12.01
C ALA A 194 7.43 4.38 12.48
N GLY A 195 7.38 3.09 12.80
CA GLY A 195 6.16 2.42 13.27
C GLY A 195 5.29 1.79 12.17
N THR A 196 5.63 1.91 10.90
CA THR A 196 4.98 1.17 9.80
C THR A 196 5.69 -0.16 9.53
N ALA A 197 5.01 -1.13 8.90
CA ALA A 197 5.69 -2.37 8.47
C ALA A 197 6.74 -2.12 7.37
N ARG A 198 6.59 -1.05 6.58
CA ARG A 198 7.54 -0.66 5.53
C ARG A 198 8.78 0.05 6.08
N GLY A 199 8.63 0.76 7.19
CA GLY A 199 9.67 1.64 7.72
C GLY A 199 10.05 2.73 6.72
N TYR A 200 11.35 2.91 6.52
CA TYR A 200 11.91 3.91 5.59
C TYR A 200 12.42 3.32 4.28
N PHE A 201 12.18 2.03 4.01
CA PHE A 201 12.63 1.40 2.78
C PHE A 201 11.83 1.92 1.57
N THR A 202 12.52 2.53 0.61
CA THR A 202 11.90 3.14 -0.59
C THR A 202 11.87 2.21 -1.81
N GLY A 203 12.55 1.06 -1.74
CA GLY A 203 12.62 0.11 -2.86
C GLY A 203 11.37 -0.77 -3.02
N HIS A 204 11.38 -1.57 -4.08
CA HIS A 204 10.33 -2.56 -4.33
C HIS A 204 10.38 -3.70 -3.30
N ILE A 205 9.22 -4.13 -2.80
CA ILE A 205 9.08 -5.26 -1.89
C ILE A 205 8.16 -6.29 -2.54
N GLY A 206 8.73 -7.36 -3.09
CA GLY A 206 8.00 -8.41 -3.81
C GLY A 206 7.35 -9.47 -2.90
N ALA A 207 6.89 -9.10 -1.72
CA ALA A 207 6.26 -10.02 -0.77
C ALA A 207 4.73 -10.00 -0.94
N ALA A 208 4.08 -11.16 -0.78
CA ALA A 208 2.61 -11.29 -0.86
C ALA A 208 1.88 -10.69 0.35
N ILE A 209 2.51 -10.76 1.52
CA ILE A 209 2.03 -10.20 2.80
C ILE A 209 3.17 -9.40 3.45
N ARG A 210 2.84 -8.54 4.40
CA ARG A 210 3.83 -7.69 5.08
C ARG A 210 3.50 -7.35 6.54
N PRO A 211 3.32 -8.36 7.41
CA PRO A 211 3.09 -8.13 8.83
C PRO A 211 4.13 -7.19 9.43
N LYS A 212 3.70 -6.27 10.30
CA LYS A 212 4.61 -5.53 11.17
C LYS A 212 5.15 -6.50 12.22
N LEU A 213 6.46 -6.66 12.29
CA LEU A 213 7.13 -7.52 13.26
C LEU A 213 7.84 -6.69 14.34
N GLU A 214 8.05 -7.31 15.50
CA GLU A 214 8.92 -6.78 16.54
C GLU A 214 10.37 -7.19 16.26
N TRP A 215 11.29 -6.24 16.33
CA TRP A 215 12.71 -6.46 16.03
C TRP A 215 13.57 -6.09 17.23
N THR A 216 14.55 -6.94 17.54
CA THR A 216 15.62 -6.68 18.53
C THR A 216 16.95 -6.71 17.81
N VAL A 217 17.84 -5.76 18.10
CA VAL A 217 19.18 -5.68 17.49
C VAL A 217 20.22 -5.69 18.60
N GLU A 218 21.12 -6.67 18.55
CA GLU A 218 22.31 -6.75 19.38
C GLU A 218 23.50 -6.27 18.55
N TYR A 219 24.29 -5.35 19.12
CA TYR A 219 25.48 -4.82 18.46
C TYR A 219 26.69 -5.02 19.38
N GLU A 220 27.69 -5.73 18.90
CA GLU A 220 28.99 -5.82 19.53
C GLU A 220 29.99 -5.00 18.72
N ALA A 221 30.58 -3.98 19.36
CA ALA A 221 31.61 -3.17 18.73
C ALA A 221 32.87 -4.02 18.53
N GLY A 222 33.39 -4.07 17.31
CA GLY A 222 34.73 -4.60 17.08
C GLY A 222 35.76 -3.78 17.84
N VAL A 223 36.77 -4.43 18.42
CA VAL A 223 37.89 -3.76 19.09
C VAL A 223 38.57 -2.82 18.08
N THR A 224 38.30 -1.53 18.17
CA THR A 224 39.10 -0.51 17.50
C THR A 224 40.48 -0.51 18.15
N GLY A 225 41.45 -1.14 17.49
CA GLY A 225 42.84 -1.10 17.88
C GLY A 225 43.38 0.32 17.79
N THR A 226 43.30 1.07 18.89
CA THR A 226 44.09 2.29 19.09
C THR A 226 45.29 1.91 19.95
N ASN A 227 46.46 1.74 19.31
CA ASN A 227 47.73 1.63 20.00
C ASN A 227 48.13 3.02 20.54
N PRO A 228 48.26 3.25 21.87
CA PRO A 228 48.67 4.53 22.39
C PRO A 228 50.20 4.52 22.59
N ALA A 229 50.97 4.79 21.55
CA ALA A 229 52.39 5.11 21.72
C ALA A 229 53.02 5.77 20.49
N ARG A 230 53.17 7.10 20.55
CA ARG A 230 54.32 7.92 20.12
C ARG A 230 53.87 9.28 19.57
N MET A 231 53.59 10.20 20.48
CA MET A 231 53.98 11.60 20.29
C MET A 231 54.82 11.98 21.50
N SER A 232 56.13 11.86 21.31
CA SER A 232 57.16 12.37 22.20
C SER A 232 56.95 13.87 22.42
N ALA A 233 56.78 14.28 23.67
CA ALA A 233 56.92 15.68 24.07
C ALA A 233 58.36 16.16 23.80
N PRO A 234 58.58 17.41 23.36
CA PRO A 234 59.93 17.96 23.28
C PRO A 234 60.48 18.17 24.69
N ARG A 235 61.72 17.74 24.91
CA ARG A 235 62.51 18.03 26.11
C ARG A 235 62.70 19.54 26.25
N SER A 236 62.36 20.07 27.43
CA SER A 236 62.80 21.38 27.88
C SER A 236 64.26 21.31 28.32
N ASP A 237 65.17 21.94 27.58
CA ASP A 237 66.47 22.35 28.11
C ASP A 237 66.42 23.82 28.53
N ARG A 238 67.00 24.08 29.70
CA ARG A 238 67.09 25.37 30.41
C ARG A 238 68.19 26.28 29.84
N ALA A 239 67.97 27.59 29.95
CA ALA A 239 68.88 28.70 30.32
C ALA A 239 68.31 29.99 29.68
N VAL A 240 68.10 31.13 30.35
CA VAL A 240 68.85 31.85 31.39
C VAL A 240 67.86 32.54 32.33
#